data_AF-A0A9Q1JXS3-F1
#
_entry.id   AF-A0A9Q1JXS3-F1
#
_cell.length_a   1.000
_cell.length_b   1.000
_cell.length_c   1.000
_cell.angle_alpha   90.00
_cell.angle_beta   90.00
_cell.angle_gamma   90.00
#
_symmetry.space_group_name_H-M   'P 1'
#
loop_
_entity.id
_entity.type
_entity.pdbx_description
1 polymer ?
#
loop_
_entity_poly.entity_id
_entity_poly.type
_entity_poly.pdbx_seq_one_letter_code
_entity_poly.pdbx_strand_id
1 'polypeptide(L)'
;MASGGFLNLVERLDHEQWSAIMETGFGGMLAVRTRLIPKQLARWLLNSYDPWETSLKLPNEKVLIYEEDVHATLGLPMGPLEVREGKTSDNDTDYAIFLEHLRERWNIKRGGPSVGSMEYAIIERGSHGAEFIIDFIIHATSTCIIGNANGTCHFRVLNNLRNCAYVIKCLNNAVIEWKAHKTKFFTGSLLFLMVKDTFRMTRLNHNIYDVVHFQLFYLDRVEFKAEKVDRWFPIALNWTTKKVKKRERKGHLPGEYGRGRIIKRLEYKKLTYLAEMDL
;
A
#
# COMPACT_ATOMS: atom_id res chain seq x y z
N MET A 1 -15.74 3.50 16.27
CA MET A 1 -16.02 4.28 15.05
C MET A 1 -15.22 3.70 13.90
N ALA A 2 -15.88 3.41 12.78
CA ALA A 2 -15.27 2.93 11.52
C ALA A 2 -13.90 3.56 11.24
N SER A 3 -12.80 2.81 11.03
CA SER A 3 -11.61 3.44 10.42
C SER A 3 -12.02 3.94 9.03
N GLY A 4 -11.69 5.17 8.65
CA GLY A 4 -11.86 5.68 7.29
C GLY A 4 -10.70 5.25 6.35
N GLY A 5 -9.67 4.64 6.92
CA GLY A 5 -8.52 4.08 6.20
C GLY A 5 -7.48 5.15 5.83
N PHE A 6 -6.42 4.71 5.15
CA PHE A 6 -5.27 5.57 4.81
C PHE A 6 -5.66 6.85 4.05
N LEU A 7 -6.62 6.78 3.10
CA LEU A 7 -7.07 7.97 2.38
C LEU A 7 -7.82 8.97 3.25
N ASN A 8 -8.56 8.51 4.27
CA ASN A 8 -9.21 9.44 5.19
C ASN A 8 -8.20 10.18 6.06
N LEU A 9 -7.10 9.53 6.43
CA LEU A 9 -5.97 10.18 7.08
C LEU A 9 -5.35 11.24 6.16
N VAL A 10 -4.97 10.85 4.93
CA VAL A 10 -4.30 11.74 3.97
C VAL A 10 -5.15 12.97 3.62
N GLU A 11 -6.46 12.81 3.42
CA GLU A 11 -7.37 13.93 3.09
C GLU A 11 -7.56 14.93 4.25
N ARG A 12 -7.16 14.57 5.47
CA ARG A 12 -7.30 15.39 6.67
C ARG A 12 -5.98 15.98 7.18
N LEU A 13 -4.86 15.70 6.50
CA LEU A 13 -3.58 16.31 6.84
C LEU A 13 -3.55 17.79 6.44
N ASP A 14 -2.96 18.63 7.29
CA ASP A 14 -2.65 20.02 6.97
C ASP A 14 -1.37 20.16 6.13
N HIS A 15 -0.99 21.39 5.81
CA HIS A 15 0.15 21.67 4.95
C HIS A 15 1.48 21.28 5.61
N GLU A 16 1.64 21.54 6.90
CA GLU A 16 2.82 21.23 7.69
C GLU A 16 3.04 19.71 7.80
N GLN A 17 1.97 18.96 8.08
CA GLN A 17 1.97 17.50 8.09
C GLN A 17 2.29 16.94 6.70
N TRP A 18 1.74 17.53 5.64
CA TRP A 18 2.03 17.12 4.27
C TRP A 18 3.51 17.31 3.92
N SER A 19 4.06 18.49 4.24
CA SER A 19 5.48 18.81 4.04
C SER A 19 6.39 17.86 4.82
N ALA A 20 6.08 17.61 6.08
CA ALA A 20 6.85 16.70 6.93
C ALA A 20 6.93 15.28 6.32
N ILE A 21 5.84 14.76 5.75
CA ILE A 21 5.87 13.45 5.09
C ILE A 21 6.62 13.49 3.75
N MET A 22 6.53 14.57 2.99
CA MET A 22 7.27 14.72 1.73
C MET A 22 8.79 14.59 1.94
N GLU A 23 9.33 15.24 2.97
CA GLU A 23 10.75 15.20 3.34
C GLU A 23 11.23 13.80 3.77
N THR A 24 10.30 12.92 4.17
CA THR A 24 10.64 11.57 4.66
C THR A 24 10.78 10.54 3.54
N GLY A 25 10.56 10.91 2.27
CA GLY A 25 10.53 9.96 1.15
C GLY A 25 9.24 9.13 1.07
N PHE A 26 8.26 9.36 1.95
CA PHE A 26 6.92 8.77 1.88
C PHE A 26 5.92 9.64 1.10
N GLY A 27 6.37 10.80 0.59
CA GLY A 27 5.53 11.76 -0.13
C GLY A 27 4.73 11.15 -1.29
N GLY A 28 5.30 10.17 -2.00
CA GLY A 28 4.59 9.48 -3.08
C GLY A 28 3.31 8.76 -2.64
N MET A 29 3.22 8.35 -1.38
CA MET A 29 2.01 7.72 -0.83
C MET A 29 0.88 8.73 -0.56
N LEU A 30 1.20 10.01 -0.39
CA LEU A 30 0.18 11.07 -0.27
C LEU A 30 -0.55 11.30 -1.61
N ALA A 31 0.07 10.90 -2.72
CA ALA A 31 -0.39 11.14 -4.08
C ALA A 31 -1.53 10.19 -4.51
N VAL A 32 -1.98 9.34 -3.60
CA VAL A 32 -2.91 8.25 -3.86
C VAL A 32 -4.36 8.76 -3.90
N ARG A 33 -5.12 8.44 -4.98
CA ARG A 33 -6.41 9.11 -5.31
C ARG A 33 -7.62 8.22 -5.62
N THR A 34 -7.56 6.92 -5.36
CA THR A 34 -8.68 5.99 -5.63
C THR A 34 -9.15 5.23 -4.39
N ARG A 35 -10.46 5.29 -4.12
CA ARG A 35 -11.07 4.52 -3.01
C ARG A 35 -11.59 3.16 -3.46
N LEU A 36 -11.57 2.87 -4.76
CA LEU A 36 -12.27 1.74 -5.35
C LEU A 36 -11.38 0.56 -5.68
N ILE A 37 -11.96 -0.62 -5.42
CA ILE A 37 -11.38 -1.93 -5.58
C ILE A 37 -12.42 -2.87 -6.21
N PRO A 38 -12.32 -3.19 -7.52
CA PRO A 38 -13.14 -4.23 -8.16
C PRO A 38 -12.82 -5.64 -7.61
N LYS A 39 -13.63 -6.20 -6.69
CA LYS A 39 -13.34 -7.49 -6.02
C LYS A 39 -12.93 -8.63 -6.97
N GLN A 40 -13.53 -8.69 -8.16
CA GLN A 40 -13.21 -9.71 -9.16
C GLN A 40 -11.79 -9.54 -9.73
N LEU A 41 -11.37 -8.30 -10.00
CA LEU A 41 -10.00 -8.03 -10.46
C LEU A 41 -8.99 -8.34 -9.36
N ALA A 42 -9.30 -8.07 -8.09
CA ALA A 42 -8.49 -8.45 -6.92
C ALA A 42 -8.18 -9.95 -6.92
N ARG A 43 -9.26 -10.73 -6.97
CA ARG A 43 -9.20 -12.17 -6.93
C ARG A 43 -8.44 -12.71 -8.15
N TRP A 44 -8.65 -12.11 -9.33
CA TRP A 44 -7.90 -12.48 -10.52
C TRP A 44 -6.40 -12.19 -10.34
N LEU A 45 -6.02 -10.99 -9.88
CA LEU A 45 -4.63 -10.59 -9.65
C LEU A 45 -3.91 -11.55 -8.68
N LEU A 46 -4.52 -11.89 -7.55
CA LEU A 46 -3.95 -12.83 -6.58
C LEU A 46 -3.77 -14.26 -7.13
N ASN A 47 -4.71 -14.72 -7.96
CA ASN A 47 -4.60 -16.04 -8.58
C ASN A 47 -3.53 -16.05 -9.69
N SER A 48 -3.42 -14.96 -10.44
CA SER A 48 -2.48 -14.79 -11.54
C SER A 48 -1.05 -14.42 -11.10
N TYR A 49 -0.87 -13.91 -9.89
CA TYR A 49 0.45 -13.54 -9.37
C TYR A 49 1.27 -14.77 -9.00
N ASP A 50 2.53 -14.80 -9.41
CA ASP A 50 3.52 -15.81 -9.05
C ASP A 50 4.54 -15.21 -8.07
N PRO A 51 4.52 -15.61 -6.78
CA PRO A 51 5.43 -15.07 -5.78
C PRO A 51 6.87 -15.56 -5.91
N TRP A 52 7.12 -16.65 -6.65
CA TRP A 52 8.47 -17.19 -6.82
C TRP A 52 9.23 -16.45 -7.92
N GLU A 53 8.52 -16.07 -8.99
CA GLU A 53 9.07 -15.27 -10.08
C GLU A 53 8.83 -13.77 -9.92
N THR A 54 8.10 -13.35 -8.86
CA THR A 54 7.66 -11.96 -8.67
C THR A 54 7.02 -11.39 -9.93
N SER A 55 5.96 -12.06 -10.39
CA SER A 55 5.39 -11.80 -11.71
C SER A 55 3.88 -11.95 -11.77
N LEU A 56 3.24 -11.31 -12.74
CA LEU A 56 1.83 -11.48 -13.06
C LEU A 56 1.69 -12.28 -14.36
N LYS A 57 1.04 -13.45 -14.26
CA LYS A 57 0.73 -14.29 -15.42
C LYS A 57 -0.50 -13.74 -16.14
N LEU A 58 -0.30 -13.25 -17.36
CA LEU A 58 -1.38 -12.90 -18.29
C LEU A 58 -1.66 -14.12 -19.19
N PRO A 59 -2.80 -14.16 -19.92
CA PRO A 59 -3.13 -15.29 -20.78
C PRO A 59 -2.05 -15.63 -21.82
N ASN A 60 -1.35 -14.63 -22.36
CA ASN A 60 -0.40 -14.79 -23.47
C ASN A 60 1.04 -14.42 -23.11
N GLU A 61 1.28 -13.86 -21.93
CA GLU A 61 2.56 -13.28 -21.56
C GLU A 61 2.72 -13.17 -20.04
N LYS A 62 3.91 -12.79 -19.59
CA LYS A 62 4.23 -12.61 -18.16
C LYS A 62 4.76 -11.21 -17.94
N VAL A 63 4.27 -10.54 -16.90
CA VAL A 63 4.76 -9.23 -16.46
C VAL A 63 5.66 -9.43 -15.24
N LEU A 64 6.96 -9.18 -15.36
CA LEU A 64 7.88 -9.18 -14.22
C LEU A 64 7.76 -7.86 -13.44
N ILE A 65 7.73 -7.95 -12.11
CA ILE A 65 7.66 -6.83 -11.18
C ILE A 65 9.03 -6.67 -10.52
N TYR A 66 9.56 -5.45 -10.55
CA TYR A 66 10.83 -5.08 -9.93
C TYR A 66 10.65 -3.93 -8.95
N GLU A 67 11.71 -3.60 -8.21
CA GLU A 67 11.71 -2.49 -7.26
C GLU A 67 11.39 -1.15 -7.92
N GLU A 68 11.82 -0.95 -9.17
CA GLU A 68 11.49 0.24 -9.95
C GLU A 68 10.00 0.36 -10.22
N ASP A 69 9.29 -0.77 -10.34
CA ASP A 69 7.84 -0.77 -10.51
C ASP A 69 7.16 -0.35 -9.20
N VAL A 70 7.72 -0.70 -8.03
CA VAL A 70 7.24 -0.23 -6.72
C VAL A 70 7.51 1.26 -6.54
N HIS A 71 8.72 1.70 -6.84
CA HIS A 71 9.13 3.11 -6.78
C HIS A 71 8.24 3.96 -7.70
N ALA A 72 8.08 3.57 -8.97
CA ALA A 72 7.23 4.30 -9.91
C ALA A 72 5.77 4.35 -9.45
N THR A 73 5.31 3.30 -8.76
CA THR A 73 3.91 3.20 -8.30
C THR A 73 3.62 4.04 -7.07
N LEU A 74 4.47 3.93 -6.05
CA LEU A 74 4.23 4.46 -4.70
C LEU A 74 5.10 5.67 -4.35
N GLY A 75 6.08 5.98 -5.18
CA GLY A 75 7.10 7.00 -4.92
C GLY A 75 8.00 6.69 -3.71
N LEU A 76 8.00 5.45 -3.23
CA LEU A 76 8.89 5.02 -2.16
C LEU A 76 10.32 4.95 -2.68
N PRO A 77 11.32 5.47 -1.97
CA PRO A 77 12.71 5.39 -2.41
C PRO A 77 13.17 3.94 -2.62
N MET A 78 14.15 3.79 -3.50
CA MET A 78 14.93 2.55 -3.63
C MET A 78 16.18 2.73 -2.79
N GLY A 79 16.63 1.66 -2.12
CA GLY A 79 17.78 1.75 -1.25
C GLY A 79 18.47 0.40 -1.08
N PRO A 80 19.81 0.37 -0.96
CA PRO A 80 20.56 -0.86 -0.74
C PRO A 80 20.35 -1.42 0.68
N LEU A 81 19.79 -0.62 1.59
CA LEU A 81 19.64 -0.95 2.99
C LEU A 81 18.46 -1.88 3.22
N GLU A 82 18.74 -3.13 3.58
CA GLU A 82 17.70 -4.09 3.94
C GLU A 82 16.88 -3.59 5.13
N VAL A 83 15.57 -3.77 5.02
CA VAL A 83 14.64 -3.52 6.12
C VAL A 83 14.69 -4.68 7.09
N ARG A 84 15.21 -4.40 8.28
CA ARG A 84 15.20 -5.35 9.39
C ARG A 84 14.02 -5.05 10.29
N GLU A 85 13.17 -6.06 10.46
CA GLU A 85 12.12 -6.03 11.48
C GLU A 85 12.73 -6.37 12.83
N GLY A 86 12.48 -5.52 13.83
CA GLY A 86 12.94 -5.76 15.19
C GLY A 86 12.26 -6.99 15.81
N LYS A 87 13.02 -7.82 16.49
CA LYS A 87 12.56 -8.99 17.22
C LYS A 87 12.53 -8.69 18.72
N THR A 88 11.69 -9.42 19.44
CA THR A 88 11.61 -9.32 20.91
C THR A 88 12.94 -9.70 21.59
N SER A 89 13.78 -10.47 20.91
CA SER A 89 15.11 -10.90 21.37
C SER A 89 16.24 -9.96 20.96
N ASP A 90 15.96 -8.88 20.22
CA ASP A 90 17.00 -7.98 19.75
C ASP A 90 17.45 -7.11 20.92
N ASN A 91 18.75 -7.12 21.22
CA ASN A 91 19.39 -6.28 22.23
C ASN A 91 19.72 -4.86 21.70
N ASP A 92 19.06 -4.46 20.62
CA ASP A 92 19.24 -3.13 20.03
C ASP A 92 18.64 -2.07 20.96
N THR A 93 19.52 -1.23 21.51
CA THR A 93 19.16 -0.23 22.51
C THR A 93 18.27 0.87 21.91
N ASP A 94 18.49 1.24 20.65
CA ASP A 94 17.70 2.27 19.97
C ASP A 94 16.28 1.75 19.66
N TYR A 95 16.18 0.48 19.25
CA TYR A 95 14.89 -0.18 19.05
C TYR A 95 14.10 -0.32 20.37
N ALA A 96 14.78 -0.65 21.47
CA ALA A 96 14.15 -0.74 22.78
C ALA A 96 13.58 0.61 23.24
N ILE A 97 14.37 1.70 23.12
CA ILE A 97 13.93 3.07 23.44
C ILE A 97 12.74 3.48 22.57
N PHE A 98 12.81 3.24 21.26
CA PHE A 98 11.68 3.50 20.37
C PHE A 98 10.41 2.77 20.83
N LEU A 99 10.52 1.47 21.14
CA LEU A 99 9.38 0.66 21.53
C LEU A 99 8.76 1.13 22.84
N GLU A 100 9.58 1.56 23.79
CA GLU A 100 9.14 2.15 25.04
C GLU A 100 8.33 3.42 24.78
N HIS A 101 8.90 4.39 24.05
CA HIS A 101 8.20 5.63 23.69
C HIS A 101 6.91 5.37 22.91
N LEU A 102 6.91 4.44 21.95
CA LEU A 102 5.70 4.08 21.20
C LEU A 102 4.63 3.51 22.14
N ARG A 103 5.01 2.63 23.07
CA ARG A 103 4.07 2.02 24.02
C ARG A 103 3.50 3.02 25.00
N GLU A 104 4.31 3.94 25.50
CA GLU A 104 3.85 5.02 26.37
C GLU A 104 2.87 5.93 25.62
N ARG A 105 3.25 6.41 24.44
CA ARG A 105 2.43 7.31 23.61
C ARG A 105 1.08 6.72 23.23
N TRP A 106 1.04 5.42 22.97
CA TRP A 106 -0.18 4.70 22.58
C TRP A 106 -0.86 3.96 23.73
N ASN A 107 -0.32 4.03 24.95
CA ASN A 107 -0.78 3.33 26.15
C ASN A 107 -0.96 1.80 25.94
N ILE A 108 0.10 1.13 25.47
CA ILE A 108 0.07 -0.28 25.04
C ILE A 108 1.01 -1.14 25.88
N LYS A 109 0.47 -2.21 26.47
CA LYS A 109 1.26 -3.18 27.24
C LYS A 109 1.82 -4.32 26.39
N ARG A 110 1.10 -4.75 25.35
CA ARG A 110 1.47 -5.85 24.45
C ARG A 110 0.93 -5.61 23.04
N GLY A 111 1.65 -6.09 22.03
CA GLY A 111 1.28 -5.91 20.63
C GLY A 111 1.55 -4.50 20.12
N GLY A 112 0.85 -4.12 19.05
CA GLY A 112 0.94 -2.81 18.43
C GLY A 112 -0.37 -2.02 18.56
N PRO A 113 -0.35 -0.72 18.26
CA PRO A 113 -1.57 0.10 18.25
C PRO A 113 -2.57 -0.47 17.26
N SER A 114 -3.86 -0.29 17.55
CA SER A 114 -4.93 -0.60 16.59
C SER A 114 -4.81 0.34 15.39
N VAL A 115 -4.88 -0.21 14.17
CA VAL A 115 -4.82 0.58 12.93
C VAL A 115 -5.88 1.68 12.93
N GLY A 116 -7.11 1.35 13.30
CA GLY A 116 -8.21 2.33 13.35
C GLY A 116 -8.00 3.40 14.41
N SER A 117 -7.45 3.06 15.58
CA SER A 117 -7.16 4.04 16.62
C SER A 117 -6.03 4.99 16.22
N MET A 118 -5.07 4.53 15.42
CA MET A 118 -4.00 5.41 14.92
C MET A 118 -4.54 6.51 14.03
N GLU A 119 -5.44 6.17 13.10
CA GLU A 119 -6.07 7.14 12.20
C GLU A 119 -6.66 8.34 12.95
N TYR A 120 -7.48 8.07 13.97
CA TYR A 120 -8.13 9.12 14.76
C TYR A 120 -7.14 9.95 15.57
N ALA A 121 -6.23 9.28 16.28
CA ALA A 121 -5.31 9.95 17.19
C ALA A 121 -4.25 10.79 16.46
N ILE A 122 -3.78 10.37 15.27
CA ILE A 122 -2.87 11.19 14.46
C ILE A 122 -3.54 12.52 14.11
N ILE A 123 -4.82 12.47 13.71
CA ILE A 123 -5.55 13.67 13.29
C ILE A 123 -5.90 14.54 14.49
N GLU A 124 -6.31 13.95 15.61
CA GLU A 124 -6.64 14.68 16.83
C GLU A 124 -5.43 15.41 17.43
N ARG A 125 -4.24 14.79 17.39
CA ARG A 125 -3.01 15.41 17.92
C ARG A 125 -2.56 16.62 17.11
N GLY A 126 -2.83 16.65 15.80
CA GLY A 126 -2.46 17.76 14.91
C GLY A 126 -0.96 18.10 14.90
N SER A 127 -0.09 17.18 15.35
CA SER A 127 1.36 17.41 15.36
C SER A 127 1.97 17.10 14.00
N HIS A 128 3.13 17.70 13.70
CA HIS A 128 3.87 17.51 12.46
C HIS A 128 5.36 17.15 12.70
N GLY A 129 5.73 16.83 13.95
CA GLY A 129 7.09 16.48 14.35
C GLY A 129 7.46 15.01 14.12
N ALA A 130 8.60 14.57 14.67
CA ALA A 130 9.11 13.21 14.52
C ALA A 130 8.10 12.13 14.95
N GLU A 131 7.32 12.38 16.00
CA GLU A 131 6.29 11.45 16.47
C GLU A 131 5.16 11.27 15.47
N PHE A 132 4.71 12.37 14.84
CA PHE A 132 3.73 12.33 13.77
C PHE A 132 4.25 11.54 12.57
N ILE A 133 5.49 11.80 12.15
CA ILE A 133 6.14 11.09 11.05
C ILE A 133 6.17 9.58 11.33
N ILE A 134 6.57 9.19 12.53
CA ILE A 134 6.59 7.78 12.96
C ILE A 134 5.19 7.18 12.91
N ASP A 135 4.20 7.84 13.51
CA ASP A 135 2.84 7.32 13.60
C ASP A 135 2.20 7.21 12.19
N PHE A 136 2.43 8.20 11.32
CA PHE A 136 2.00 8.16 9.92
C PHE A 136 2.66 7.01 9.18
N ILE A 137 3.97 6.83 9.28
CA ILE A 137 4.70 5.76 8.57
C ILE A 137 4.24 4.38 9.05
N ILE A 138 4.02 4.19 10.36
CA ILE A 138 3.48 2.94 10.92
C ILE A 138 2.07 2.70 10.36
N HIS A 139 1.20 3.70 10.37
CA HIS A 139 -0.15 3.57 9.83
C HIS A 139 -0.11 3.27 8.33
N ALA A 140 0.66 4.03 7.54
CA ALA A 140 0.82 3.87 6.10
C ALA A 140 1.33 2.48 5.76
N THR A 141 2.34 1.99 6.46
CA THR A 141 2.87 0.62 6.30
C THR A 141 1.81 -0.43 6.64
N SER A 142 1.13 -0.26 7.78
CA SER A 142 0.15 -1.23 8.30
C SER A 142 -1.10 -1.37 7.45
N THR A 143 -1.43 -0.31 6.73
CA THR A 143 -2.58 -0.26 5.84
C THR A 143 -2.17 -0.67 4.44
N CYS A 144 -1.10 -0.06 3.93
CA CYS A 144 -0.81 -0.06 2.52
C CYS A 144 0.18 -1.17 2.12
N ILE A 145 1.16 -1.51 2.98
CA ILE A 145 2.28 -2.42 2.64
C ILE A 145 2.13 -3.81 3.27
N ILE A 146 1.80 -3.89 4.54
CA ILE A 146 1.62 -5.17 5.24
C ILE A 146 0.62 -4.98 6.36
N GLY A 147 -0.44 -5.77 6.36
CA GLY A 147 -1.49 -5.77 7.36
C GLY A 147 -1.33 -6.89 8.37
N ASN A 148 -1.95 -6.73 9.55
CA ASN A 148 -2.02 -7.79 10.55
C ASN A 148 -3.45 -8.30 10.67
N ALA A 149 -3.64 -9.62 10.72
CA ALA A 149 -4.96 -10.24 10.79
C ALA A 149 -5.74 -9.84 12.06
N ASN A 150 -5.02 -9.50 13.14
CA ASN A 150 -5.60 -9.05 14.41
C ASN A 150 -5.97 -7.56 14.44
N GLY A 151 -5.75 -6.81 13.35
CA GLY A 151 -6.07 -5.38 13.26
C GLY A 151 -5.09 -4.43 13.95
N THR A 152 -3.97 -4.92 14.48
CA THR A 152 -2.89 -4.09 15.03
C THR A 152 -1.88 -3.69 13.95
N CYS A 153 -1.19 -2.59 14.19
CA CYS A 153 -0.18 -2.08 13.27
C CYS A 153 1.08 -2.96 13.24
N HIS A 154 1.74 -2.98 12.09
CA HIS A 154 3.11 -3.47 11.93
C HIS A 154 4.09 -2.35 12.28
N PHE A 155 4.47 -2.30 13.55
CA PHE A 155 5.32 -1.24 14.13
C PHE A 155 6.80 -1.63 14.25
N ARG A 156 7.16 -2.87 13.90
CA ARG A 156 8.52 -3.41 14.10
C ARG A 156 9.51 -3.00 13.02
N VAL A 157 9.06 -2.24 12.04
CA VAL A 157 9.82 -1.95 10.82
C VAL A 157 10.54 -0.62 11.01
N LEU A 158 11.69 -0.63 11.68
CA LEU A 158 12.10 0.59 12.37
C LEU A 158 12.94 1.60 11.59
N ASN A 159 13.79 1.18 10.66
CA ASN A 159 14.83 2.10 10.19
C ASN A 159 15.02 2.17 8.67
N ASN A 160 14.29 1.41 7.86
CA ASN A 160 14.49 1.39 6.41
C ASN A 160 13.20 1.18 5.61
N LEU A 161 12.02 1.57 6.13
CA LEU A 161 10.73 1.43 5.41
C LEU A 161 10.71 2.08 4.01
N ARG A 162 11.72 2.89 3.71
CA ARG A 162 12.17 3.44 2.43
C ARG A 162 12.69 2.39 1.43
N ASN A 163 12.25 1.12 1.47
CA ASN A 163 12.81 0.09 0.58
C ASN A 163 11.72 -0.65 -0.22
N CYS A 164 11.79 -0.47 -1.53
CA CYS A 164 10.95 -1.17 -2.51
C CYS A 164 11.07 -2.70 -2.45
N ALA A 165 12.26 -3.24 -2.16
CA ALA A 165 12.49 -4.68 -1.98
C ALA A 165 11.66 -5.24 -0.82
N TYR A 166 11.48 -4.47 0.25
CA TYR A 166 10.67 -4.90 1.39
C TYR A 166 9.19 -5.02 1.02
N VAL A 167 8.66 -4.09 0.23
CA VAL A 167 7.28 -4.18 -0.28
C VAL A 167 7.06 -5.46 -1.10
N ILE A 168 8.01 -5.81 -1.98
CA ILE A 168 7.98 -7.04 -2.77
C ILE A 168 8.05 -8.27 -1.87
N LYS A 169 8.97 -8.28 -0.89
CA LYS A 169 9.12 -9.38 0.10
C LYS A 169 7.81 -9.60 0.87
N CYS A 170 7.18 -8.54 1.37
CA CYS A 170 5.89 -8.61 2.06
C CYS A 170 4.79 -9.15 1.15
N LEU A 171 4.75 -8.71 -0.12
CA LEU A 171 3.78 -9.19 -1.11
C LEU A 171 3.93 -10.69 -1.38
N ASN A 172 5.16 -11.15 -1.64
CA ASN A 172 5.46 -12.54 -1.93
C ASN A 172 5.05 -13.45 -0.76
N ASN A 173 5.47 -13.11 0.46
CA ASN A 173 5.14 -13.88 1.66
C ASN A 173 3.63 -13.99 1.87
N ALA A 174 2.89 -12.87 1.74
CA ALA A 174 1.45 -12.88 1.92
C ALA A 174 0.70 -13.68 0.85
N VAL A 175 1.15 -13.64 -0.41
CA VAL A 175 0.54 -14.48 -1.46
C VAL A 175 0.81 -15.96 -1.21
N ILE A 176 2.01 -16.33 -0.77
CA ILE A 176 2.34 -17.72 -0.41
C ILE A 176 1.40 -18.19 0.71
N GLU A 177 1.29 -17.44 1.80
CA GLU A 177 0.43 -17.79 2.93
C GLU A 177 -1.05 -17.90 2.53
N TRP A 178 -1.54 -16.95 1.73
CA TRP A 178 -2.93 -16.95 1.28
C TRP A 178 -3.23 -18.10 0.32
N LYS A 179 -2.30 -18.43 -0.60
CA LYS A 179 -2.48 -19.59 -1.50
C LYS A 179 -2.47 -20.91 -0.75
N ALA A 180 -1.65 -21.01 0.30
CA ALA A 180 -1.64 -22.18 1.20
C ALA A 180 -2.91 -22.28 2.06
N HIS A 181 -3.49 -21.13 2.44
CA HIS A 181 -4.64 -21.06 3.35
C HIS A 181 -5.70 -20.08 2.85
N LYS A 182 -6.45 -20.47 1.80
CA LYS A 182 -7.45 -19.60 1.14
C LYS A 182 -8.61 -19.14 2.04
N THR A 183 -8.73 -19.70 3.25
CA THR A 183 -9.73 -19.31 4.26
C THR A 183 -9.25 -18.19 5.18
N LYS A 184 -7.94 -17.87 5.19
CA LYS A 184 -7.37 -16.78 5.98
C LYS A 184 -7.47 -15.45 5.24
N PHE A 185 -7.53 -14.36 6.01
CA PHE A 185 -7.43 -13.01 5.47
C PHE A 185 -6.08 -12.80 4.81
N PHE A 186 -6.05 -12.13 3.65
CA PHE A 186 -4.81 -11.70 3.02
C PHE A 186 -4.20 -10.52 3.79
N THR A 187 -2.91 -10.58 4.09
CA THR A 187 -2.18 -9.65 4.96
C THR A 187 -1.05 -8.88 4.25
N GLY A 188 -0.83 -9.08 2.96
CA GLY A 188 0.25 -8.40 2.22
C GLY A 188 -0.11 -7.03 1.69
N SER A 189 0.81 -6.46 0.92
CA SER A 189 0.68 -5.17 0.23
C SER A 189 -0.43 -5.23 -0.81
N LEU A 190 -1.65 -5.05 -0.33
CA LEU A 190 -2.83 -4.88 -1.15
C LEU A 190 -2.82 -3.54 -1.89
N LEU A 191 -1.84 -2.65 -1.66
CA LEU A 191 -1.47 -1.54 -2.56
C LEU A 191 -1.10 -2.01 -3.98
N PHE A 192 -0.58 -3.25 -4.10
CA PHE A 192 -0.13 -3.83 -5.36
C PHE A 192 -1.12 -4.83 -5.98
N LEU A 193 -2.02 -5.49 -5.20
CA LEU A 193 -2.92 -6.55 -5.71
C LEU A 193 -4.40 -6.55 -5.19
N MET A 194 -4.77 -5.72 -4.20
CA MET A 194 -6.05 -5.56 -3.43
C MET A 194 -6.94 -6.70 -2.83
N VAL A 195 -7.77 -6.24 -1.86
CA VAL A 195 -8.90 -6.76 -1.02
C VAL A 195 -8.64 -7.55 0.27
N LYS A 196 -9.12 -6.96 1.38
CA LYS A 196 -9.69 -7.64 2.55
C LYS A 196 -11.21 -7.80 2.32
N ASP A 197 -11.71 -9.03 2.28
CA ASP A 197 -13.14 -9.29 2.37
C ASP A 197 -13.48 -9.49 3.86
N THR A 198 -14.49 -8.78 4.36
CA THR A 198 -15.41 -9.44 5.28
C THR A 198 -16.51 -10.02 4.40
N PHE A 199 -16.37 -11.28 3.99
CA PHE A 199 -17.52 -12.09 3.64
C PHE A 199 -18.03 -12.72 4.95
N ARG A 200 -19.13 -12.18 5.49
CA ARG A 200 -20.10 -12.98 6.21
C ARG A 200 -21.44 -12.72 5.53
N MET A 201 -22.10 -13.80 5.10
CA MET A 201 -23.52 -13.76 4.73
C MET A 201 -24.28 -12.96 5.80
N THR A 202 -25.12 -12.02 5.39
CA THR A 202 -26.31 -11.61 6.14
C THR A 202 -27.03 -12.89 6.59
N ARG A 203 -27.39 -13.08 7.87
CA ARG A 203 -28.35 -12.25 8.59
C ARG A 203 -27.77 -11.33 9.67
N LEU A 204 -28.13 -10.05 9.48
CA LEU A 204 -28.50 -9.00 10.45
C LEU A 204 -27.44 -8.42 11.40
N ASN A 205 -27.29 -7.10 11.23
CA ASN A 205 -27.07 -6.06 12.23
C ASN A 205 -25.62 -5.65 12.60
N HIS A 206 -25.31 -4.42 12.15
CA HIS A 206 -24.53 -3.35 12.80
C HIS A 206 -23.04 -3.57 13.10
N ASN A 207 -22.18 -3.07 12.20
CA ASN A 207 -21.29 -1.91 12.39
C ASN A 207 -20.09 -1.97 11.43
N ILE A 208 -19.98 -0.94 10.60
CA ILE A 208 -19.16 -0.81 9.38
C ILE A 208 -17.76 -0.28 9.73
N TYR A 209 -16.69 -0.82 9.14
CA TYR A 209 -15.33 -0.26 9.16
C TYR A 209 -14.72 -0.46 7.77
N ASP A 210 -14.57 0.64 7.01
CA ASP A 210 -14.08 0.68 5.62
C ASP A 210 -12.54 0.70 5.58
N VAL A 211 -11.94 -0.05 4.65
CA VAL A 211 -10.49 -0.11 4.49
C VAL A 211 -10.14 -0.14 3.00
N VAL A 212 -9.38 0.88 2.55
CA VAL A 212 -9.13 1.26 1.14
C VAL A 212 -7.69 0.90 0.71
N HIS A 213 -7.47 0.06 -0.32
CA HIS A 213 -6.13 -0.37 -0.81
C HIS A 213 -6.07 -0.69 -2.34
N PHE A 214 -4.91 -0.55 -3.01
CA PHE A 214 -4.79 -0.14 -4.43
C PHE A 214 -4.41 -1.20 -5.50
N GLN A 215 -4.56 -0.87 -6.81
CA GLN A 215 -4.32 -1.75 -8.00
C GLN A 215 -3.37 -1.16 -9.06
N LEU A 216 -2.55 -0.20 -8.66
CA LEU A 216 -2.01 0.80 -9.59
C LEU A 216 -1.07 0.20 -10.64
N PHE A 217 -0.31 -0.84 -10.28
CA PHE A 217 0.62 -1.50 -11.19
C PHE A 217 -0.08 -2.13 -12.40
N TYR A 218 -1.08 -2.99 -12.18
CA TYR A 218 -1.79 -3.66 -13.28
C TYR A 218 -2.52 -2.65 -14.17
N LEU A 219 -3.16 -1.66 -13.56
CA LEU A 219 -3.89 -0.63 -14.28
C LEU A 219 -2.96 0.19 -15.18
N ASP A 220 -1.74 0.51 -14.72
CA ASP A 220 -0.73 1.21 -15.50
C ASP A 220 -0.11 0.34 -16.60
N ARG A 221 0.29 -0.90 -16.27
CA ARG A 221 1.10 -1.73 -17.17
C ARG A 221 0.31 -2.41 -18.27
N VAL A 222 -0.99 -2.62 -18.09
CA VAL A 222 -1.83 -3.31 -19.08
C VAL A 222 -2.73 -2.31 -19.78
N GLU A 223 -2.57 -2.10 -21.08
CA GLU A 223 -3.45 -1.30 -21.91
C GLU A 223 -4.62 -2.14 -22.45
N PHE A 224 -5.85 -1.71 -22.20
CA PHE A 224 -7.05 -2.41 -22.67
C PHE A 224 -7.74 -1.55 -23.72
N LYS A 225 -8.10 -2.18 -24.85
CA LYS A 225 -8.84 -1.53 -25.95
C LYS A 225 -8.19 -0.23 -26.44
N ALA A 226 -6.84 -0.19 -26.48
CA ALA A 226 -6.03 0.96 -26.92
C ALA A 226 -6.30 2.29 -26.19
N GLU A 227 -6.90 2.24 -24.99
CA GLU A 227 -7.12 3.43 -24.18
C GLU A 227 -5.83 3.83 -23.46
N LYS A 228 -5.18 4.87 -23.98
CA LYS A 228 -4.02 5.49 -23.34
C LYS A 228 -4.46 6.28 -22.12
N VAL A 229 -3.72 6.12 -21.02
CA VAL A 229 -3.82 6.96 -19.82
C VAL A 229 -2.51 7.70 -19.69
N ASP A 230 -2.56 9.01 -19.48
CA ASP A 230 -1.35 9.79 -19.22
C ASP A 230 -0.67 9.30 -17.95
N ARG A 231 0.65 9.09 -18.05
CA ARG A 231 1.45 8.49 -16.99
C ARG A 231 2.40 9.52 -16.39
N TRP A 232 2.11 9.91 -15.15
CA TRP A 232 2.93 10.77 -14.31
C TRP A 232 3.49 9.98 -13.13
N PHE A 233 4.59 10.48 -12.55
CA PHE A 233 5.17 9.95 -11.33
C PHE A 233 4.63 10.72 -10.10
N PRO A 234 4.29 10.03 -8.99
CA PRO A 234 4.05 8.58 -8.90
C PRO A 234 2.77 8.16 -9.65
N ILE A 235 2.73 6.92 -10.14
CA ILE A 235 1.59 6.37 -10.91
C ILE A 235 0.27 6.46 -10.12
N ALA A 236 0.34 6.44 -8.80
CA ALA A 236 -0.80 6.62 -7.90
C ALA A 236 -1.66 7.86 -8.23
N LEU A 237 -1.06 8.94 -8.73
CA LEU A 237 -1.76 10.16 -9.12
C LEU A 237 -2.69 9.96 -10.33
N ASN A 238 -2.36 9.02 -11.21
CA ASN A 238 -2.99 8.88 -12.51
C ASN A 238 -4.36 8.21 -12.42
N TRP A 239 -4.61 7.47 -11.34
CA TRP A 239 -5.76 6.59 -11.19
C TRP A 239 -6.72 7.09 -10.12
N THR A 240 -7.74 7.84 -10.55
CA THR A 240 -8.87 8.22 -9.70
C THR A 240 -9.94 7.13 -9.68
N THR A 241 -10.79 7.14 -8.66
CA THR A 241 -11.96 6.24 -8.57
C THR A 241 -12.78 6.21 -9.88
N LYS A 242 -12.94 7.37 -10.54
CA LYS A 242 -13.68 7.48 -11.82
C LYS A 242 -12.99 6.71 -12.95
N LYS A 243 -11.67 6.82 -13.06
CA LYS A 243 -10.88 6.10 -14.09
C LYS A 243 -10.89 4.60 -13.83
N VAL A 244 -10.77 4.17 -12.57
CA VAL A 244 -10.89 2.76 -12.17
C VAL A 244 -12.27 2.20 -12.54
N LYS A 245 -13.37 2.88 -12.19
CA LYS A 245 -14.74 2.46 -12.57
C LYS A 245 -14.92 2.34 -14.09
N LYS A 246 -14.41 3.33 -14.84
CA LYS A 246 -14.48 3.32 -16.30
C LYS A 246 -13.76 2.09 -16.86
N ARG A 247 -12.61 1.76 -16.29
CA ARG A 247 -11.80 0.61 -16.67
C ARG A 247 -12.50 -0.71 -16.34
N GLU A 248 -13.05 -0.83 -15.14
CA GLU A 248 -13.77 -2.00 -14.67
C GLU A 248 -15.00 -2.31 -15.53
N ARG A 249 -15.83 -1.30 -15.84
CA ARG A 249 -17.03 -1.46 -16.70
C ARG A 249 -16.71 -2.00 -18.08
N LYS A 250 -15.54 -1.69 -18.62
CA LYS A 250 -15.11 -2.15 -19.94
C LYS A 250 -14.62 -3.59 -19.95
N GLY A 251 -14.14 -4.10 -18.81
CA GLY A 251 -13.63 -5.46 -18.62
C GLY A 251 -14.61 -6.41 -17.90
N HIS A 252 -15.90 -6.05 -17.84
CA HIS A 252 -16.95 -6.81 -17.15
C HIS A 252 -17.35 -8.13 -17.84
N LEU A 253 -16.75 -8.47 -18.99
CA LEU A 253 -16.96 -9.78 -19.58
C LEU A 253 -16.09 -10.81 -18.83
N PRO A 254 -16.67 -11.87 -18.23
CA PRO A 254 -15.92 -12.93 -17.60
C PRO A 254 -14.84 -13.48 -18.55
N GLY A 255 -13.57 -13.44 -18.12
CA GLY A 255 -12.43 -13.91 -18.92
C GLY A 255 -11.66 -12.83 -19.70
N GLU A 256 -12.01 -11.54 -19.58
CA GLU A 256 -11.27 -10.44 -20.23
C GLU A 256 -10.11 -9.87 -19.39
N TYR A 257 -10.02 -10.17 -18.09
CA TYR A 257 -8.88 -9.73 -17.29
C TYR A 257 -7.57 -10.34 -17.80
N GLY A 258 -6.51 -9.52 -17.79
CA GLY A 258 -5.21 -9.86 -18.34
C GLY A 258 -5.11 -9.81 -19.87
N ARG A 259 -6.20 -9.57 -20.60
CA ARG A 259 -6.13 -9.29 -22.04
C ARG A 259 -5.78 -7.81 -22.22
N GLY A 260 -4.74 -7.52 -22.97
CA GLY A 260 -4.29 -6.16 -23.21
C GLY A 260 -2.86 -6.12 -23.71
N ARG A 261 -2.38 -4.93 -24.09
CA ARG A 261 -0.98 -4.73 -24.47
C ARG A 261 -0.18 -4.33 -23.23
N ILE A 262 0.90 -5.03 -22.91
CA ILE A 262 1.84 -4.54 -21.90
C ILE A 262 2.52 -3.27 -22.41
N ILE A 263 2.42 -2.20 -21.63
CA ILE A 263 3.15 -0.95 -21.88
C ILE A 263 4.53 -1.04 -21.22
N LYS A 264 5.53 -0.40 -21.85
CA LYS A 264 6.89 -0.21 -21.28
C LYS A 264 6.82 0.53 -19.94
N ARG A 265 7.82 0.32 -19.07
CA ARG A 265 7.94 1.03 -17.78
C ARG A 265 7.92 2.55 -17.95
N LEU A 266 7.47 3.25 -16.91
CA LEU A 266 7.61 4.70 -16.82
C LEU A 266 9.09 5.05 -16.64
N GLU A 267 9.64 5.90 -17.49
CA GLU A 267 11.00 6.45 -17.32
C GLU A 267 10.98 7.62 -16.32
N TYR A 268 10.76 7.32 -15.04
CA TYR A 268 10.61 8.35 -14.00
C TYR A 268 11.87 9.18 -13.74
N LYS A 269 13.08 8.66 -14.04
CA LYS A 269 14.34 9.42 -13.93
C LYS A 269 14.37 10.70 -14.77
N LYS A 270 13.64 10.74 -15.90
CA LYS A 270 13.48 11.96 -16.71
C LYS A 270 12.46 12.93 -16.11
N LEU A 271 11.51 12.44 -15.31
CA LEU A 271 10.44 13.24 -14.72
C LEU A 271 10.87 13.90 -13.40
N THR A 272 11.67 13.23 -12.57
CA THR A 272 12.27 13.82 -11.37
C THR A 272 13.27 14.93 -11.71
N TYR A 273 14.09 14.75 -12.75
CA TYR A 273 15.03 15.79 -13.21
C TYR A 273 14.32 17.08 -13.67
N LEU A 274 13.17 16.97 -14.34
CA LEU A 274 12.38 18.13 -14.76
C LEU A 274 11.66 18.80 -13.57
N ALA A 275 11.17 18.03 -12.60
CA ALA A 275 10.52 18.58 -11.41
C ALA A 275 11.51 19.26 -10.44
N GLU A 276 12.77 18.82 -10.40
CA GLU A 276 13.85 19.43 -9.62
C GLU A 276 14.44 20.71 -10.27
N MET A 277 14.22 20.91 -11.58
CA MET A 277 14.65 22.11 -12.30
C MET A 277 13.58 23.22 -12.35
N ASP A 278 12.32 22.90 -12.03
CA ASP A 278 11.18 23.83 -11.97
C ASP A 278 10.78 24.19 -10.50
N LEU A 279 11.68 23.96 -9.54
CA LEU A 279 11.65 24.45 -8.15
C LEU A 279 12.86 25.34 -7.87
#